data_AF-A0A815VBV3-F1
#
_entry.id   AF-A0A815VBV3-F1
#
_cell.length_a   1.000
_cell.length_b   1.000
_cell.length_c   1.000
_cell.angle_alpha   90.00
_cell.angle_beta   90.00
_cell.angle_gamma   90.00
#
_symmetry.space_group_name_H-M   'P 1'
#
loop_
_entity.id
_entity.type
_entity.pdbx_description
1 polymer ?
#
loop_
_entity_poly.entity_id
_entity_poly.type
_entity_poly.pdbx_seq_one_letter_code
_entity_poly.pdbx_strand_id
1 'polypeptide(L)'
;MDKKSETQQQSGVPDRQKAPIASNQSRENLVRYNYHEDNEGLINRQINLELYASYAYMAMAHHFDRSDVALKGHHEFFKKMAEEEREHANKFMEYQNKRGGTIVLLDIKKPTQQSWNSALEAHETALQLEKDVYQAILELHAFASKHNDPHLSNYLEEEFIDEQVKSLKEYGDYITNLRRVGPGLGEYIFDKEELQD
;
A
#
# COMPACT_ATOMS: atom_id res chain seq x y z
N MET A 1 -48.75 54.73 22.62
CA MET A 1 -47.67 55.33 23.43
C MET A 1 -46.76 54.19 23.84
N ASP A 2 -45.72 53.90 23.06
CA ASP A 2 -44.35 54.43 23.29
C ASP A 2 -43.72 53.73 24.51
N LYS A 3 -42.59 53.01 24.46
CA LYS A 3 -41.43 53.03 23.57
C LYS A 3 -40.66 51.71 23.71
N LYS A 4 -39.96 51.35 22.62
CA LYS A 4 -38.86 50.38 22.58
C LYS A 4 -37.72 50.81 23.52
N SER A 5 -37.07 49.83 24.15
CA SER A 5 -35.64 49.92 24.49
C SER A 5 -35.03 48.53 24.37
N GLU A 6 -34.35 48.31 23.25
CA GLU A 6 -33.41 47.22 23.01
C GLU A 6 -32.20 47.41 23.93
N THR A 7 -31.88 46.39 24.72
CA THR A 7 -30.57 46.28 25.37
C THR A 7 -29.86 45.07 24.77
N GLN A 8 -28.87 45.37 23.93
CA GLN A 8 -27.91 44.41 23.40
C GLN A 8 -27.11 43.79 24.54
N GLN A 9 -27.14 42.46 24.68
CA GLN A 9 -26.13 41.73 25.45
C GLN A 9 -24.98 41.37 24.51
N GLN A 10 -23.81 41.93 24.83
CA GLN A 10 -22.53 41.71 24.17
C GLN A 10 -22.08 40.25 24.31
N SER A 11 -21.81 39.61 23.17
CA SER A 11 -21.06 38.37 23.06
C SER A 11 -19.56 38.65 23.30
N GLY A 12 -19.07 38.43 24.51
CA GLY A 12 -17.65 38.49 24.83
C GLY A 12 -16.98 37.13 24.60
N VAL A 13 -16.41 36.91 23.40
CA VAL A 13 -15.41 35.86 23.19
C VAL A 13 -14.07 36.41 23.69
N PRO A 14 -13.34 35.75 24.60
CA PRO A 14 -12.05 36.25 25.03
C PRO A 14 -11.02 36.15 23.90
N ASP A 15 -10.37 37.27 23.66
CA ASP A 15 -9.26 37.49 22.73
C ASP A 15 -8.13 36.48 23.03
N ARG A 16 -7.95 35.49 22.15
CA ARG A 16 -6.80 34.58 22.19
C ARG A 16 -5.58 35.37 21.76
N GLN A 17 -4.90 35.94 22.76
CA GLN A 17 -3.55 36.46 22.63
C GLN A 17 -2.70 35.44 21.85
N LYS A 18 -2.21 35.88 20.69
CA LYS A 18 -1.31 35.12 19.83
C LYS A 18 -0.08 34.72 20.64
N ALA A 19 0.01 33.45 21.01
CA ALA A 19 1.25 32.87 21.48
C ALA A 19 2.35 33.11 20.42
N PRO A 20 3.59 33.44 20.83
CA PRO A 20 4.66 33.67 19.88
C PRO A 20 4.93 32.38 19.11
N ILE A 21 4.88 32.47 17.78
CA ILE A 21 5.30 31.40 16.87
C ILE A 21 6.77 31.15 17.17
N ALA A 22 7.07 30.02 17.82
CA ALA A 22 8.44 29.59 18.04
C ALA A 22 9.16 29.55 16.68
N SER A 23 10.32 30.19 16.62
CA SER A 23 11.17 30.22 15.43
C SER A 23 11.37 28.80 14.91
N ASN A 24 10.95 28.55 13.67
CA ASN A 24 11.15 27.29 12.98
C ASN A 24 12.63 27.16 12.60
N GLN A 25 13.49 26.89 13.59
CA GLN A 25 14.82 26.38 13.33
C GLN A 25 14.62 24.97 12.77
N SER A 26 14.96 24.77 11.51
CA SER A 26 15.01 23.45 10.89
C SER A 26 15.83 22.55 11.80
N ARG A 27 15.18 21.60 12.47
CA ARG A 27 15.89 20.60 13.27
C ARG A 27 16.79 19.82 12.32
N GLU A 28 18.10 19.89 12.57
CA GLU A 28 19.10 19.21 11.76
C GLU A 28 18.85 17.69 11.80
N ASN A 29 18.84 17.04 10.65
CA ASN A 29 18.69 15.60 10.57
C ASN A 29 20.04 14.93 10.84
N LEU A 30 20.20 14.41 12.06
CA LEU A 30 21.49 13.90 12.57
C LEU A 30 21.94 12.59 11.90
N VAL A 31 21.05 11.88 11.22
CA VAL A 31 21.32 10.53 10.68
C VAL A 31 21.32 10.48 9.16
N ARG A 32 20.92 11.55 8.47
CA ARG A 32 20.90 11.58 7.02
C ARG A 32 22.31 11.60 6.45
N TYR A 33 22.71 10.49 5.84
CA TYR A 33 24.00 10.34 5.18
C TYR A 33 23.88 9.49 3.92
N ASN A 34 24.45 9.97 2.82
CA ASN A 34 24.37 9.35 1.48
C ASN A 34 22.94 8.94 1.08
N TYR A 35 21.96 9.79 1.36
CA TYR A 35 20.54 9.53 1.07
C TYR A 35 19.99 10.66 0.22
N HIS A 36 19.89 10.42 -1.09
CA HIS A 36 19.51 11.43 -2.07
C HIS A 36 18.00 11.75 -1.98
N GLU A 37 17.61 13.00 -2.24
CA GLU A 37 16.20 13.44 -2.18
C GLU A 37 15.29 12.67 -3.15
N ASP A 38 15.80 12.32 -4.33
CA ASP A 38 15.08 11.46 -5.28
C ASP A 38 14.77 10.07 -4.68
N ASN A 39 15.72 9.47 -3.96
CA ASN A 39 15.53 8.15 -3.34
C ASN A 39 14.45 8.24 -2.24
N GLU A 40 14.52 9.29 -1.42
CA GLU A 40 13.50 9.59 -0.41
C GLU A 40 12.10 9.77 -1.03
N GLY A 41 12.01 10.53 -2.12
CA GLY A 41 10.76 10.74 -2.85
C GLY A 41 10.23 9.47 -3.53
N LEU A 42 11.10 8.59 -4.00
CA LEU A 42 10.71 7.29 -4.57
C LEU A 42 10.27 6.32 -3.49
N ILE A 43 10.92 6.30 -2.31
CA ILE A 43 10.46 5.51 -1.16
C ILE A 43 9.06 5.94 -0.71
N ASN A 44 8.78 7.26 -0.65
CA ASN A 44 7.42 7.74 -0.34
C ASN A 44 6.38 7.31 -1.39
N ARG A 45 6.77 7.23 -2.66
CA ARG A 45 5.91 6.68 -3.72
C ARG A 45 5.69 5.19 -3.57
N GLN A 46 6.75 4.43 -3.27
CA GLN A 46 6.66 2.99 -3.04
C GLN A 46 5.75 2.68 -1.85
N ILE A 47 5.89 3.41 -0.73
CA ILE A 47 4.99 3.29 0.43
C ILE A 47 3.52 3.43 0.02
N ASN A 48 3.20 4.43 -0.82
CA ASN A 48 1.83 4.60 -1.28
C ASN A 48 1.37 3.47 -2.23
N LEU A 49 2.27 2.93 -3.05
CA LEU A 49 1.98 1.81 -3.94
C LEU A 49 1.70 0.53 -3.15
N GLU A 50 2.48 0.20 -2.12
CA GLU A 50 2.20 -0.96 -1.26
C GLU A 50 0.89 -0.80 -0.49
N LEU A 51 0.59 0.41 0.01
CA LEU A 51 -0.70 0.70 0.62
C LEU A 51 -1.87 0.57 -0.37
N TYR A 52 -1.67 0.94 -1.63
CA TYR A 52 -2.65 0.73 -2.69
C TYR A 52 -2.82 -0.77 -3.00
N ALA A 53 -1.72 -1.53 -3.07
CA ALA A 53 -1.76 -2.97 -3.30
C ALA A 53 -2.52 -3.69 -2.17
N SER A 54 -2.22 -3.36 -0.92
CA SER A 54 -2.97 -3.79 0.26
C SER A 54 -4.47 -3.50 0.13
N TYR A 55 -4.83 -2.29 -0.31
CA TYR A 55 -6.23 -1.91 -0.47
C TYR A 55 -6.92 -2.65 -1.63
N ALA A 56 -6.20 -2.92 -2.72
CA ALA A 56 -6.70 -3.72 -3.84
C ALA A 56 -6.94 -5.18 -3.45
N TYR A 57 -5.99 -5.79 -2.72
CA TYR A 57 -6.15 -7.15 -2.19
C TYR A 57 -7.30 -7.25 -1.18
N MET A 58 -7.50 -6.23 -0.35
CA MET A 58 -8.67 -6.16 0.54
C MET A 58 -9.99 -6.18 -0.25
N ALA A 59 -10.06 -5.48 -1.38
CA ALA A 59 -11.24 -5.52 -2.25
C ALA A 59 -11.45 -6.90 -2.89
N MET A 60 -10.38 -7.59 -3.30
CA MET A 60 -10.43 -8.97 -3.78
C MET A 60 -10.94 -9.92 -2.70
N ALA A 61 -10.36 -9.85 -1.50
CA ALA A 61 -10.74 -10.69 -0.37
C ALA A 61 -12.25 -10.59 -0.08
N HIS A 62 -12.79 -9.38 0.04
CA HIS A 62 -14.21 -9.19 0.34
C HIS A 62 -15.14 -9.44 -0.85
N HIS A 63 -14.62 -9.47 -2.08
CA HIS A 63 -15.39 -9.97 -3.22
C HIS A 63 -15.66 -11.47 -3.07
N PHE A 64 -14.65 -12.27 -2.71
CA PHE A 64 -14.78 -13.72 -2.58
C PHE A 64 -15.59 -14.18 -1.35
N ASP A 65 -15.73 -13.32 -0.33
CA ASP A 65 -16.57 -13.56 0.85
C ASP A 65 -18.07 -13.28 0.62
N ARG A 66 -18.45 -12.70 -0.52
CA ARG A 66 -19.87 -12.46 -0.83
C ARG A 66 -20.64 -13.77 -0.91
N SER A 67 -21.88 -13.78 -0.45
CA SER A 67 -22.76 -14.96 -0.48
C SER A 67 -23.05 -15.49 -1.89
N ASP A 68 -22.92 -14.65 -2.92
CA ASP A 68 -23.11 -15.02 -4.32
C ASP A 68 -21.81 -15.39 -5.06
N VAL A 69 -20.67 -15.41 -4.35
CA VAL A 69 -19.36 -15.90 -4.84
C VAL A 69 -18.88 -17.09 -3.99
N ALA A 70 -18.78 -16.89 -2.67
CA ALA A 70 -18.59 -17.91 -1.64
C ALA A 70 -17.36 -18.82 -1.78
N LEU A 71 -16.21 -18.28 -2.20
CA LEU A 71 -14.92 -18.98 -2.29
C LEU A 71 -14.02 -18.60 -1.11
N LYS A 72 -14.10 -19.37 -0.02
CA LYS A 72 -13.47 -19.00 1.26
C LYS A 72 -11.94 -19.10 1.24
N GLY A 73 -11.37 -20.03 0.47
CA GLY A 73 -9.91 -20.13 0.33
C GLY A 73 -9.34 -18.87 -0.30
N HIS A 74 -9.96 -18.39 -1.39
CA HIS A 74 -9.58 -17.13 -2.03
C HIS A 74 -9.80 -15.91 -1.10
N HIS A 75 -10.87 -15.91 -0.29
CA HIS A 75 -11.06 -14.85 0.71
C HIS A 75 -9.86 -14.74 1.66
N GLU A 76 -9.49 -15.84 2.31
CA GLU A 76 -8.39 -15.83 3.29
C GLU A 76 -7.04 -15.59 2.60
N PHE A 77 -6.81 -16.15 1.41
CA PHE A 77 -5.61 -15.91 0.62
C PHE A 77 -5.42 -14.41 0.33
N PHE A 78 -6.40 -13.75 -0.29
CA PHE A 78 -6.26 -12.32 -0.63
C PHE A 78 -6.27 -11.41 0.60
N LYS A 79 -6.91 -11.85 1.70
CA LYS A 79 -6.83 -11.12 2.97
C LYS A 79 -5.41 -11.18 3.54
N LYS A 80 -4.74 -12.32 3.48
CA LYS A 80 -3.33 -12.48 3.84
C LYS A 80 -2.44 -11.60 2.97
N MET A 81 -2.62 -11.60 1.64
CA MET A 81 -1.88 -10.71 0.74
C MET A 81 -2.09 -9.23 1.10
N ALA A 82 -3.32 -8.83 1.44
CA ALA A 82 -3.58 -7.46 1.88
C ALA A 82 -2.83 -7.09 3.16
N GLU A 83 -2.63 -8.04 4.07
CA GLU A 83 -1.86 -7.86 5.29
C GLU A 83 -0.35 -7.78 5.00
N GLU A 84 0.18 -8.68 4.16
CA GLU A 84 1.59 -8.71 3.73
C GLU A 84 1.98 -7.39 3.03
N GLU A 85 1.18 -6.87 2.10
CA GLU A 85 1.50 -5.59 1.45
C GLU A 85 1.47 -4.40 2.41
N ARG A 86 0.65 -4.47 3.46
CA ARG A 86 0.67 -3.45 4.51
C ARG A 86 1.95 -3.55 5.35
N GLU A 87 2.47 -4.75 5.55
CA GLU A 87 3.77 -4.95 6.19
C GLU A 87 4.91 -4.44 5.30
N HIS A 88 4.86 -4.63 3.98
CA HIS A 88 5.81 -4.04 3.02
C HIS A 88 5.82 -2.51 3.12
N ALA A 89 4.65 -1.87 3.15
CA ALA A 89 4.55 -0.43 3.37
C ALA A 89 5.24 0.02 4.66
N ASN A 90 5.04 -0.74 5.76
CA ASN A 90 5.66 -0.44 7.06
C ASN A 90 7.19 -0.61 7.00
N LYS A 91 7.70 -1.67 6.36
CA LYS A 91 9.14 -1.87 6.15
C LYS A 91 9.77 -0.65 5.47
N PHE A 92 9.16 -0.14 4.40
CA PHE A 92 9.63 1.08 3.73
C PHE A 92 9.55 2.33 4.61
N MET A 93 8.49 2.51 5.41
CA MET A 93 8.37 3.62 6.37
C MET A 93 9.48 3.57 7.43
N GLU A 94 9.75 2.39 7.98
CA GLU A 94 10.84 2.19 8.93
C GLU A 94 12.20 2.48 8.31
N TYR A 95 12.43 2.01 7.08
CA TYR A 95 13.64 2.30 6.33
C TYR A 95 13.82 3.80 6.04
N GLN A 96 12.75 4.49 5.64
CA GLN A 96 12.74 5.94 5.40
C GLN A 96 13.22 6.68 6.65
N ASN A 97 12.66 6.36 7.82
CA ASN A 97 13.06 6.97 9.09
C ASN A 97 14.51 6.60 9.47
N LYS A 98 14.91 5.34 9.27
CA LYS A 98 16.28 4.85 9.54
C LYS A 98 17.34 5.63 8.77
N ARG A 99 17.05 6.05 7.54
CA ARG A 99 17.98 6.81 6.67
C ARG A 99 17.91 8.32 6.86
N GLY A 100 17.07 8.82 7.77
CA GLY A 100 16.86 10.25 7.95
C GLY A 100 16.03 10.88 6.83
N GLY A 101 15.16 10.11 6.19
CA GLY A 101 14.10 10.63 5.34
C GLY A 101 12.87 11.07 6.14
N THR A 102 11.95 11.74 5.46
CA THR A 102 10.64 12.15 5.98
C THR A 102 9.55 11.40 5.23
N ILE A 103 8.68 10.73 5.98
CA ILE A 103 7.50 10.06 5.41
C ILE A 103 6.48 11.13 5.02
N VAL A 104 6.03 11.07 3.77
CA VAL A 104 4.92 11.88 3.25
C VAL A 104 3.84 10.94 2.73
N LEU A 105 2.81 10.72 3.55
CA LEU A 105 1.67 9.88 3.17
C LEU A 105 0.78 10.60 2.15
N LEU A 106 0.37 9.86 1.13
CA LEU A 106 -0.48 10.34 0.04
C LEU A 106 -1.86 9.66 0.10
N ASP A 107 -2.82 10.18 -0.66
CA ASP A 107 -4.11 9.52 -0.86
C ASP A 107 -3.91 8.10 -1.38
N ILE A 108 -4.57 7.12 -0.77
CA ILE A 108 -4.71 5.78 -1.33
C ILE A 108 -5.91 5.81 -2.26
N LYS A 109 -5.68 5.69 -3.57
CA LYS A 109 -6.78 5.67 -4.55
C LYS A 109 -7.60 4.39 -4.38
N LYS A 110 -8.90 4.49 -4.65
CA LYS A 110 -9.75 3.30 -4.71
C LYS A 110 -9.23 2.32 -5.77
N PRO A 111 -9.32 1.01 -5.56
CA PRO A 111 -8.99 0.03 -6.58
C PRO A 111 -9.82 0.26 -7.85
N THR A 112 -9.18 0.09 -9.01
CA THR A 112 -9.80 0.28 -10.33
C THR A 112 -10.88 -0.77 -10.62
N GLN A 113 -10.71 -1.98 -10.08
CA GLN A 113 -11.64 -3.10 -10.16
C GLN A 113 -12.05 -3.54 -8.74
N GLN A 114 -13.34 -3.86 -8.56
CA GLN A 114 -13.92 -4.27 -7.27
C GLN A 114 -14.83 -5.50 -7.39
N SER A 115 -14.88 -6.11 -8.56
CA SER A 115 -15.62 -7.33 -8.83
C SER A 115 -14.93 -8.11 -9.93
N TRP A 116 -14.88 -9.42 -9.77
CA TRP A 116 -14.27 -10.35 -10.72
C TRP A 116 -15.31 -11.39 -11.12
N ASN A 117 -15.27 -11.86 -12.37
CA ASN A 117 -16.19 -12.90 -12.85
C ASN A 117 -15.72 -14.30 -12.48
N SER A 118 -14.46 -14.45 -12.08
CA SER A 118 -13.84 -15.72 -11.66
C SER A 118 -12.56 -15.47 -10.85
N ALA A 119 -12.12 -16.49 -10.11
CA ALA A 119 -10.80 -16.60 -9.51
C ALA A 119 -9.66 -16.40 -10.52
N LEU A 120 -9.84 -16.90 -11.75
CA LEU A 120 -8.84 -16.71 -12.81
C LEU A 120 -8.63 -15.23 -13.12
N GLU A 121 -9.72 -14.48 -13.30
CA GLU A 121 -9.65 -13.04 -13.56
C GLU A 121 -9.04 -12.28 -12.36
N ALA A 122 -9.36 -12.70 -11.13
CA ALA A 122 -8.78 -12.10 -9.93
C ALA A 122 -7.27 -12.34 -9.83
N HIS A 123 -6.79 -13.56 -10.06
CA HIS A 123 -5.35 -13.83 -10.06
C HIS A 123 -4.63 -13.18 -11.24
N GLU A 124 -5.25 -13.04 -12.41
CA GLU A 124 -4.67 -12.25 -13.51
C GLU A 124 -4.55 -10.76 -13.15
N THR A 125 -5.54 -10.22 -12.43
CA THR A 125 -5.50 -8.85 -11.89
C THR A 125 -4.38 -8.71 -10.84
N ALA A 126 -4.28 -9.66 -9.92
CA ALA A 126 -3.23 -9.70 -8.90
C ALA A 126 -1.83 -9.78 -9.52
N LEU A 127 -1.63 -10.68 -10.49
CA LEU A 127 -0.36 -10.80 -11.20
C LEU A 127 0.05 -9.49 -11.89
N GLN A 128 -0.90 -8.73 -12.44
CA GLN A 128 -0.59 -7.43 -13.03
C GLN A 128 -0.19 -6.41 -11.97
N LEU A 129 -0.90 -6.38 -10.83
CA LEU A 129 -0.55 -5.54 -9.69
C LEU A 129 0.87 -5.84 -9.18
N GLU A 130 1.22 -7.12 -9.01
CA GLU A 130 2.57 -7.54 -8.59
C GLU A 130 3.66 -7.10 -9.56
N LYS A 131 3.38 -7.14 -10.87
CA LYS A 131 4.32 -6.66 -11.89
C LYS A 131 4.52 -5.15 -11.80
N ASP A 132 3.46 -4.40 -11.52
CA ASP A 132 3.52 -2.94 -11.39
C ASP A 132 4.31 -2.56 -10.12
N VAL A 133 4.06 -3.24 -8.98
CA VAL A 133 4.83 -3.10 -7.74
C VAL A 133 6.31 -3.42 -7.97
N TYR A 134 6.60 -4.56 -8.61
CA TYR A 134 7.96 -5.00 -8.88
C TYR A 134 8.70 -4.03 -9.82
N GLN A 135 8.04 -3.52 -10.86
CA GLN A 135 8.62 -2.54 -11.76
C GLN A 135 9.00 -1.24 -11.02
N ALA A 136 8.17 -0.79 -10.08
CA ALA A 136 8.49 0.38 -9.24
C ALA A 136 9.70 0.13 -8.31
N ILE A 137 9.82 -1.08 -7.75
CA ILE A 137 11.00 -1.49 -6.96
C ILE A 137 12.27 -1.49 -7.82
N LEU A 138 12.20 -2.01 -9.05
CA LEU A 138 13.33 -2.01 -9.98
C LEU A 138 13.76 -0.59 -10.37
N GLU A 139 12.79 0.32 -10.58
CA GLU A 139 13.08 1.73 -10.82
C GLU A 139 13.76 2.39 -9.60
N LEU A 140 13.24 2.14 -8.40
CA LEU A 140 13.84 2.62 -7.16
C LEU A 140 15.27 2.09 -6.98
N HIS A 141 15.52 0.81 -7.29
CA HIS A 141 16.86 0.19 -7.25
C HIS A 141 17.81 0.83 -8.27
N ALA A 142 17.34 1.11 -9.49
CA ALA A 142 18.13 1.80 -10.50
C ALA A 142 18.53 3.21 -10.04
N PHE A 143 17.64 3.93 -9.36
CA PHE A 143 17.93 5.24 -8.78
C PHE A 143 18.89 5.16 -7.59
N ALA A 144 18.74 4.16 -6.72
CA ALA A 144 19.70 3.88 -5.65
C ALA A 144 21.12 3.69 -6.21
N SER A 145 21.24 2.87 -7.26
CA SER A 145 22.49 2.61 -7.96
C SER A 145 23.05 3.87 -8.63
N LYS A 146 22.21 4.66 -9.32
CA LYS A 146 22.57 5.94 -9.94
C LYS A 146 23.15 6.93 -8.92
N HIS A 147 22.61 6.95 -7.71
CA HIS A 147 23.06 7.83 -6.63
C HIS A 147 24.16 7.24 -5.76
N ASN A 148 24.71 6.07 -6.12
CA ASN A 148 25.73 5.35 -5.35
C ASN A 148 25.28 5.10 -3.89
N ASP A 149 24.03 4.65 -3.70
CA ASP A 149 23.48 4.26 -2.40
C ASP A 149 23.43 2.72 -2.25
N PRO A 150 24.56 2.07 -1.93
CA PRO A 150 24.64 0.61 -1.88
C PRO A 150 23.79 0.00 -0.77
N HIS A 151 23.54 0.75 0.33
CA HIS A 151 22.70 0.26 1.42
C HIS A 151 21.21 0.23 1.02
N LEU A 152 20.76 1.17 0.17
CA LEU A 152 19.42 1.10 -0.41
C LEU A 152 19.32 -0.02 -1.45
N SER A 153 20.30 -0.15 -2.35
CA SER A 153 20.31 -1.27 -3.30
C SER A 153 20.24 -2.63 -2.61
N ASN A 154 21.10 -2.87 -1.60
CA ASN A 154 21.12 -4.11 -0.84
C ASN A 154 19.81 -4.37 -0.09
N TYR A 155 19.24 -3.33 0.53
CA TYR A 155 17.95 -3.45 1.23
C TYR A 155 16.82 -3.89 0.29
N LEU A 156 16.76 -3.32 -0.93
CA LEU A 156 15.76 -3.71 -1.92
C LEU A 156 15.96 -5.15 -2.41
N GLU A 157 17.22 -5.55 -2.60
CA GLU A 157 17.58 -6.91 -3.02
C GLU A 157 17.21 -7.97 -1.98
N GLU A 158 17.53 -7.74 -0.71
CA GLU A 158 17.31 -8.70 0.38
C GLU A 158 15.84 -8.80 0.78
N GLU A 159 15.13 -7.66 0.86
CA GLU A 159 13.80 -7.62 1.47
C GLU A 159 12.65 -7.69 0.47
N PHE A 160 12.86 -7.40 -0.82
CA PHE A 160 11.75 -7.23 -1.77
C PHE A 160 11.96 -7.89 -3.12
N ILE A 161 13.13 -7.79 -3.75
CA ILE A 161 13.31 -8.27 -5.14
C ILE A 161 13.14 -9.79 -5.23
N ASP A 162 13.76 -10.56 -4.32
CA ASP A 162 13.61 -12.02 -4.31
C ASP A 162 12.18 -12.45 -3.96
N GLU A 163 11.53 -11.72 -3.05
CA GLU A 163 10.13 -11.92 -2.66
C GLU A 163 9.19 -11.70 -3.85
N GLN A 164 9.29 -10.57 -4.55
CA GLN A 164 8.49 -10.29 -5.74
C GLN A 164 8.67 -11.35 -6.84
N VAL A 165 9.88 -11.85 -7.06
CA VAL A 165 10.11 -12.91 -8.05
C VAL A 165 9.41 -14.21 -7.66
N LYS A 166 9.36 -14.54 -6.35
CA LYS A 166 8.61 -15.69 -5.84
C LYS A 166 7.10 -15.50 -6.00
N SER A 167 6.57 -14.33 -5.64
CA SER A 167 5.15 -13.99 -5.81
C SER A 167 4.72 -14.09 -7.28
N LEU A 168 5.51 -13.53 -8.20
CA LEU A 168 5.24 -13.63 -9.64
C LEU A 168 5.20 -15.08 -10.14
N LYS A 169 6.08 -15.94 -9.61
CA LYS A 169 6.11 -17.37 -9.94
C LYS A 169 4.85 -18.08 -9.42
N GLU A 170 4.48 -17.82 -8.18
CA GLU A 170 3.31 -18.41 -7.52
C GLU A 170 2.02 -18.04 -8.26
N TYR A 171 1.78 -16.75 -8.53
CA TYR A 171 0.63 -16.32 -9.32
C TYR A 171 0.62 -16.93 -10.73
N GLY A 172 1.79 -17.08 -11.36
CA GLY A 172 1.92 -17.77 -12.65
C GLY A 172 1.46 -19.23 -12.60
N ASP A 173 1.77 -19.95 -11.51
CA ASP A 173 1.34 -21.33 -11.29
C ASP A 173 -0.16 -21.41 -11.03
N TYR A 174 -0.70 -20.54 -10.17
CA TYR A 174 -2.13 -20.47 -9.88
C TYR A 174 -2.96 -20.21 -11.13
N ILE A 175 -2.59 -19.21 -11.94
CA ILE A 175 -3.25 -18.93 -13.22
C ILE A 175 -3.20 -20.13 -14.15
N THR A 176 -2.05 -20.82 -14.23
CA THR A 176 -1.90 -22.00 -15.07
C THR A 176 -2.80 -23.15 -14.61
N ASN A 177 -2.90 -23.38 -13.30
CA ASN A 177 -3.75 -24.41 -12.73
C ASN A 177 -5.24 -24.06 -12.87
N LEU A 178 -5.66 -22.83 -12.60
CA LEU A 178 -7.04 -22.38 -12.80
C LEU A 178 -7.51 -22.53 -14.25
N ARG A 179 -6.65 -22.19 -15.22
CA ARG A 179 -6.94 -22.45 -16.65
C ARG A 179 -7.10 -23.93 -16.95
N ARG A 180 -6.35 -24.80 -16.26
CA ARG A 180 -6.39 -26.26 -16.45
C ARG A 180 -7.64 -26.89 -15.85
N VAL A 181 -8.01 -26.50 -14.64
CA VAL A 181 -9.19 -27.07 -13.94
C VAL A 181 -10.50 -26.50 -14.47
N GLY A 182 -10.48 -25.28 -15.02
CA GLY A 182 -11.66 -24.63 -15.59
C GLY A 182 -12.65 -24.11 -14.54
N PRO A 183 -13.74 -23.46 -15.00
CA PRO A 183 -14.71 -22.81 -14.11
C PRO A 183 -15.60 -23.82 -13.36
N GLY A 184 -16.32 -23.33 -12.36
CA GLY A 184 -17.31 -24.13 -11.63
C GLY A 184 -16.66 -25.12 -10.68
N LEU A 185 -16.75 -26.42 -10.97
CA LEU A 185 -16.19 -27.44 -10.07
C LEU A 185 -14.66 -27.35 -9.97
N GLY A 186 -13.96 -27.01 -11.05
CA GLY A 186 -12.50 -26.88 -11.04
C GLY A 186 -12.02 -25.77 -10.12
N GLU A 187 -12.58 -24.57 -10.29
CA GLU A 187 -12.37 -23.42 -9.43
C GLU A 187 -12.72 -23.69 -7.96
N TYR A 188 -13.84 -24.39 -7.71
CA TYR A 188 -14.22 -24.81 -6.36
C TYR A 188 -13.18 -25.77 -5.74
N ILE A 189 -12.67 -26.74 -6.50
CA ILE A 189 -11.62 -27.66 -6.01
C ILE A 189 -10.33 -26.90 -5.74
N PHE A 190 -9.95 -25.96 -6.62
CA PHE A 190 -8.77 -25.12 -6.42
C PHE A 190 -8.88 -24.31 -5.12
N ASP A 191 -10.03 -23.70 -4.85
CA ASP A 191 -10.31 -22.99 -3.58
C ASP A 191 -10.15 -23.88 -2.33
N LYS A 192 -10.40 -25.19 -2.46
CA LYS A 192 -10.38 -26.14 -1.35
C LYS A 192 -9.04 -26.81 -1.12
N GLU A 193 -8.32 -27.12 -2.18
CA GLU A 193 -7.12 -27.94 -2.09
C GLU A 193 -5.84 -27.11 -2.13
N GLU A 194 -5.85 -25.96 -2.82
CA GLU A 194 -4.64 -25.15 -3.01
C GLU A 194 -4.57 -23.95 -2.04
N LEU A 195 -5.71 -23.40 -1.63
CA LEU A 195 -5.79 -22.14 -0.86
C LEU A 195 -6.35 -22.27 0.56
N GLN A 196 -6.78 -23.47 0.97
CA GLN A 196 -7.20 -23.72 2.35
C GLN A 196 -6.11 -24.53 3.05
N ASP A 197 -5.45 -23.90 4.03
CA ASP A 197 -4.63 -24.58 5.04
C ASP A 197 -5.50 -25.39 6.01
#